data_AF-A0A2J6HLY8-F1
#
_entry.id   AF-A0A2J6HLY8-F1
#
_cell.length_a   1.000
_cell.length_b   1.000
_cell.length_c   1.000
_cell.angle_alpha   90.00
_cell.angle_beta   90.00
_cell.angle_gamma   90.00
#
_symmetry.space_group_name_H-M   'P 1'
#
loop_
_entity.id
_entity.type
_entity.pdbx_description
1 polymer ?
#
loop_
_entity_poly.entity_id
_entity_poly.type
_entity_poly.pdbx_seq_one_letter_code
_entity_poly.pdbx_strand_id
1 'polypeptide(L)'
;MSEPSCKVRVMQKWELLSQEGKFDEAIIELNRHIDSTGNKSKHQNYWHLGQLYAFNNDYDTAVQYMKKSTSIFDLMFDKYWRLYYKGTIAFLQRDKEKLQKYYLKLLQHNSAYYERNTKTLESLYLNFDEQYFDAYFFKSH
;
A
#
# COMPACT_ATOMS: atom_id res chain seq x y z
N MET A 1 5.43 4.62 -38.75
CA MET A 1 5.19 3.52 -37.79
C MET A 1 5.93 3.90 -36.52
N SER A 2 5.22 4.31 -35.48
CA SER A 2 5.79 4.75 -34.20
C SER A 2 5.81 3.58 -33.24
N GLU A 3 7.00 3.21 -32.75
CA GLU A 3 7.17 2.25 -31.66
C GLU A 3 6.46 2.74 -30.39
N PRO A 4 5.82 1.86 -29.60
CA PRO A 4 5.36 2.25 -28.29
C PRO A 4 6.58 2.46 -27.39
N SER A 5 6.93 3.72 -27.15
CA SER A 5 7.90 4.11 -26.14
C SER A 5 7.46 3.55 -24.79
N CYS A 6 8.08 2.44 -24.38
CA CYS A 6 8.03 1.96 -23.00
C CYS A 6 8.76 2.99 -22.15
N LYS A 7 8.04 4.01 -21.67
CA LYS A 7 8.58 4.97 -20.70
C LYS A 7 8.93 4.19 -19.44
N VAL A 8 10.22 3.89 -19.26
CA VAL A 8 10.73 3.37 -17.99
C VAL A 8 10.37 4.40 -16.93
N ARG A 9 9.54 4.00 -15.97
CA ARG A 9 9.16 4.85 -14.84
C ARG A 9 10.43 5.16 -14.05
N VAL A 10 10.82 6.43 -14.02
CA VAL A 10 11.89 6.89 -13.14
C VAL A 10 11.37 6.82 -11.70
N MET A 11 12.04 6.03 -10.85
CA MET A 11 11.71 5.94 -9.44
C MET A 11 11.99 7.28 -8.76
N GLN A 12 11.08 7.70 -7.89
CA GLN A 12 11.27 8.88 -7.06
C GLN A 12 12.27 8.57 -5.95
N LYS A 13 12.94 9.60 -5.43
CA LYS A 13 13.98 9.44 -4.40
C LYS A 13 13.47 8.71 -3.14
N TRP A 14 12.24 8.97 -2.70
CA TRP A 14 11.65 8.26 -1.55
C TRP A 14 11.45 6.77 -1.82
N GLU A 15 11.18 6.37 -3.07
CA GLU A 15 11.02 4.95 -3.44
C GLU A 15 12.36 4.21 -3.35
N LEU A 16 13.45 4.86 -3.79
CA LEU A 16 14.80 4.32 -3.67
C LEU A 16 15.21 4.14 -2.20
N LEU A 17 15.00 5.18 -1.38
CA LEU A 17 15.26 5.11 0.06
C LEU A 17 14.45 4.00 0.74
N SER A 18 13.19 3.81 0.35
CA SER A 18 12.35 2.73 0.85
C SER A 18 12.88 1.35 0.48
N GLN A 19 13.45 1.17 -0.72
CA GLN A 19 14.06 -0.10 -1.14
C GLN A 19 15.35 -0.42 -0.36
N GLU A 20 16.06 0.62 0.09
CA GLU A 20 17.24 0.51 0.95
C GLU A 20 16.88 0.32 2.44
N GLY A 21 15.59 0.29 2.80
CA GLY A 21 15.14 0.20 4.20
C GLY A 21 15.27 1.51 5.00
N LYS A 22 15.60 2.63 4.34
CA LYS A 22 15.77 3.95 4.97
C LYS A 22 14.41 4.67 5.09
N PHE A 23 13.50 4.12 5.88
CA PHE A 23 12.12 4.57 5.92
C PHE A 23 11.95 6.00 6.44
N ASP A 24 12.70 6.42 7.48
CA ASP A 24 12.65 7.79 7.99
C ASP A 24 13.04 8.82 6.92
N GLU A 25 14.13 8.57 6.20
CA GLU A 25 14.58 9.43 5.09
C GLU A 25 13.55 9.45 3.95
N ALA A 26 12.96 8.29 3.62
CA ALA A 26 11.91 8.19 2.62
C ALA A 26 10.67 9.00 3.01
N ILE A 27 10.26 8.97 4.29
CA ILE A 27 9.14 9.75 4.83
C ILE A 27 9.41 11.25 4.70
N ILE A 28 10.61 11.71 5.08
CA ILE A 28 11.00 13.12 4.94
C ILE A 28 10.96 13.56 3.47
N GLU A 29 11.51 12.75 2.57
CA GLU A 29 11.55 13.06 1.14
C GLU A 29 10.15 13.10 0.52
N LEU A 30 9.29 12.14 0.86
CA LEU A 30 7.91 12.11 0.36
C LEU A 30 7.08 13.29 0.88
N ASN A 31 7.25 13.69 2.15
CA ASN A 31 6.59 14.90 2.66
C ASN A 31 7.03 16.17 1.89
N ARG A 32 8.33 16.34 1.65
CA ARG A 32 8.84 17.47 0.83
C ARG A 32 8.27 17.43 -0.59
N HIS A 33 8.12 16.24 -1.18
CA HIS A 33 7.50 16.08 -2.50
C HIS A 33 6.02 16.48 -2.50
N ILE A 34 5.26 16.12 -1.46
CA ILE A 34 3.85 16.52 -1.31
C ILE A 34 3.73 18.05 -1.23
N ASP A 35 4.58 18.70 -0.45
CA ASP A 35 4.55 20.16 -0.26
C ASP A 35 4.85 20.91 -1.56
N SER A 36 5.80 20.41 -2.36
CA SER A 36 6.20 21.05 -3.62
C SER A 36 5.22 20.83 -4.78
N THR A 37 4.44 19.74 -4.79
CA THR A 37 3.55 19.37 -5.92
C THR A 37 2.12 19.92 -5.81
N GLY A 38 1.78 20.56 -4.71
CA GLY A 38 0.53 21.31 -4.58
C GLY A 38 -0.74 20.44 -4.74
N ASN A 39 -0.78 19.28 -4.09
CA ASN A 39 -1.99 18.46 -3.91
C ASN A 39 -2.46 17.61 -5.12
N LYS A 40 -1.80 17.62 -6.28
CA LYS A 40 -2.26 16.87 -7.48
C LYS A 40 -2.41 15.35 -7.31
N SER A 41 -1.70 14.75 -6.36
CA SER A 41 -1.72 13.30 -6.09
C SER A 41 -1.78 12.98 -4.59
N LYS A 42 -2.40 13.86 -3.78
CA LYS A 42 -2.37 13.79 -2.31
C LYS A 42 -2.88 12.46 -1.75
N HIS A 43 -3.97 11.92 -2.30
CA HIS A 43 -4.50 10.63 -1.87
C HIS A 43 -3.49 9.50 -2.08
N GLN A 44 -2.88 9.41 -3.27
CA GLN A 44 -1.85 8.41 -3.55
C GLN A 44 -0.60 8.59 -2.66
N ASN A 45 -0.15 9.83 -2.48
CA ASN A 45 1.00 10.11 -1.62
C ASN A 45 0.72 9.76 -0.15
N TYR A 46 -0.50 9.94 0.34
CA TYR A 46 -0.89 9.49 1.67
C TYR A 46 -0.94 7.97 1.82
N TRP A 47 -1.30 7.24 0.75
CA TRP A 47 -1.18 5.78 0.78
C TRP A 47 0.28 5.36 0.93
N HIS A 48 1.18 5.98 0.16
CA HIS A 48 2.62 5.71 0.24
C HIS A 48 3.22 6.10 1.60
N LEU A 49 2.83 7.24 2.18
CA LEU A 49 3.21 7.57 3.55
C LEU A 49 2.73 6.52 4.55
N GLY A 50 1.46 6.08 4.43
CA GLY A 50 0.93 5.01 5.25
C GLY A 50 1.76 3.73 5.17
N GLN A 51 2.18 3.33 3.96
CA GLN A 51 3.05 2.18 3.77
C GLN A 51 4.45 2.39 4.38
N LEU A 52 5.05 3.58 4.23
CA LEU A 52 6.37 3.86 4.80
C LEU A 52 6.35 3.83 6.34
N TYR A 53 5.34 4.42 6.97
CA TYR A 53 5.17 4.33 8.42
C TYR A 53 4.95 2.88 8.85
N ALA A 54 4.20 2.09 8.08
CA ALA A 54 4.02 0.67 8.38
C ALA A 54 5.33 -0.12 8.22
N PHE A 55 6.14 0.15 7.20
CA PHE A 55 7.48 -0.44 7.07
C PHE A 55 8.41 -0.04 8.22
N ASN A 56 8.22 1.17 8.77
CA ASN A 56 8.92 1.65 9.95
C ASN A 56 8.28 1.21 11.28
N ASN A 57 7.37 0.23 11.26
CA ASN A 57 6.65 -0.31 12.42
C ASN A 57 5.78 0.69 13.21
N ASP A 58 5.52 1.90 12.68
CA ASP A 58 4.57 2.85 13.25
C ASP A 58 3.17 2.62 12.65
N TYR A 59 2.49 1.60 13.17
CA TYR A 59 1.19 1.16 12.63
C TYR A 59 0.07 2.15 12.90
N ASP A 60 0.10 2.88 14.01
CA ASP A 60 -0.93 3.87 14.33
C ASP A 60 -0.87 5.05 13.35
N THR A 61 0.32 5.58 13.10
CA THR A 61 0.51 6.65 12.11
C THR A 61 0.23 6.14 10.70
N ALA A 62 0.64 4.90 10.38
CA ALA A 62 0.33 4.27 9.09
C ALA A 62 -1.18 4.25 8.82
N VAL A 63 -1.98 3.77 9.78
CA VAL A 63 -3.44 3.72 9.65
C VAL A 63 -4.04 5.13 9.51
N GLN A 64 -3.50 6.13 10.21
CA GLN A 64 -3.96 7.51 10.06
C GLN A 64 -3.74 8.04 8.63
N TYR A 65 -2.57 7.81 8.04
CA TYR A 65 -2.29 8.24 6.66
C TYR A 65 -3.06 7.43 5.62
N MET A 66 -3.21 6.12 5.79
CA MET A 66 -4.05 5.30 4.92
C MET A 66 -5.50 5.79 4.93
N LYS A 67 -6.06 6.16 6.08
CA LYS A 67 -7.41 6.76 6.13
C LYS A 67 -7.52 8.08 5.36
N LYS A 68 -6.47 8.90 5.32
CA LYS A 68 -6.41 10.14 4.53
C LYS A 68 -6.25 9.85 3.02
N SER A 69 -5.79 8.65 2.65
CA SER A 69 -5.49 8.28 1.27
C SER A 69 -6.71 7.92 0.44
N THR A 70 -7.92 7.92 1.01
CA THR A 70 -9.13 7.48 0.33
C THR A 70 -10.31 8.39 0.66
N SER A 71 -11.15 8.65 -0.33
CA SER A 71 -12.42 9.36 -0.16
C SER A 71 -13.58 8.37 0.05
N ILE A 72 -14.73 8.87 0.51
CA ILE A 72 -15.95 8.07 0.59
C ILE A 72 -16.40 7.54 -0.79
N PHE A 73 -16.11 8.27 -1.86
CA PHE A 73 -16.42 7.87 -3.23
C PHE A 73 -15.56 6.68 -3.67
N ASP A 74 -14.25 6.70 -3.41
CA ASP A 74 -13.36 5.56 -3.69
C ASP A 74 -13.84 4.32 -2.94
N LEU A 75 -14.20 4.50 -1.67
CA LEU A 75 -14.76 3.46 -0.82
C LEU A 75 -16.18 3.06 -1.20
N MET A 76 -16.85 3.73 -2.14
CA MET A 76 -18.17 3.31 -2.62
C MET A 76 -18.04 2.57 -3.95
N PHE A 77 -17.32 3.18 -4.90
CA PHE A 77 -17.32 2.78 -6.30
C PHE A 77 -16.18 1.82 -6.67
N ASP A 78 -15.04 1.85 -5.97
CA ASP A 78 -14.00 0.83 -6.15
C ASP A 78 -14.06 -0.22 -5.03
N LYS A 79 -14.93 -1.21 -5.26
CA LYS A 79 -15.14 -2.33 -4.33
C LYS A 79 -13.85 -3.09 -4.01
N TYR A 80 -12.96 -3.28 -4.98
CA TYR A 80 -11.82 -4.18 -4.83
C TYR A 80 -10.62 -3.46 -4.23
N TRP A 81 -10.39 -2.19 -4.61
CA TRP A 81 -9.54 -1.28 -3.85
C TRP A 81 -9.97 -1.22 -2.39
N ARG A 82 -11.27 -1.08 -2.13
CA ARG A 82 -11.80 -1.07 -0.75
C ARG A 82 -11.47 -2.36 0.01
N LEU A 83 -11.51 -3.53 -0.63
CA LEU A 83 -11.13 -4.79 0.02
C LEU A 83 -9.65 -4.82 0.36
N TYR A 84 -8.79 -4.42 -0.58
CA TYR A 84 -7.36 -4.28 -0.36
C TYR A 84 -7.06 -3.30 0.79
N TYR A 85 -7.56 -2.08 0.70
CA TYR A 85 -7.45 -1.03 1.71
C TYR A 85 -7.86 -1.52 3.11
N LYS A 86 -9.04 -2.16 3.24
CA LYS A 86 -9.52 -2.65 4.54
C LYS A 86 -8.72 -3.87 5.03
N GLY A 87 -8.23 -4.71 4.12
CA GLY A 87 -7.37 -5.84 4.45
C GLY A 87 -6.03 -5.37 5.02
N THR A 88 -5.35 -4.44 4.35
CA THR A 88 -4.10 -3.85 4.84
C THR A 88 -4.27 -3.22 6.22
N ILE A 89 -5.33 -2.43 6.43
CA ILE A 89 -5.61 -1.84 7.76
C ILE A 89 -5.88 -2.93 8.80
N ALA A 90 -6.61 -4.01 8.45
CA ALA A 90 -6.85 -5.10 9.37
C ALA A 90 -5.55 -5.79 9.82
N PHE A 91 -4.58 -5.97 8.93
CA PHE A 91 -3.24 -6.45 9.31
C PHE A 91 -2.58 -5.50 10.32
N LEU A 92 -2.53 -4.20 10.02
CA LEU A 92 -1.88 -3.19 10.88
C LEU A 92 -2.53 -3.10 12.26
N GLN A 93 -3.85 -3.33 12.33
CA GLN A 93 -4.62 -3.36 13.57
C GLN A 93 -4.61 -4.73 14.27
N ARG A 94 -3.83 -5.68 13.75
CA ARG A 94 -3.76 -7.08 14.24
C ARG A 94 -5.13 -7.76 14.35
N ASP A 95 -6.00 -7.51 13.36
CA ASP A 95 -7.31 -8.14 13.22
C ASP A 95 -7.28 -9.23 12.12
N LYS A 96 -6.87 -10.45 12.51
CA LYS A 96 -6.70 -11.59 11.60
C LYS A 96 -8.01 -12.00 10.93
N GLU A 97 -9.12 -11.96 11.66
CA GLU A 97 -10.44 -12.34 11.14
C GLU A 97 -10.91 -11.40 10.03
N LYS A 98 -10.76 -10.07 10.23
CA LYS A 98 -11.08 -9.10 9.18
C LYS A 98 -10.13 -9.23 8.00
N LEU A 99 -8.83 -9.40 8.25
CA LEU A 99 -7.85 -9.61 7.18
C LEU A 99 -8.24 -10.81 6.31
N GLN A 100 -8.51 -11.97 6.93
CA GLN A 100 -8.94 -13.18 6.24
C GLN A 100 -10.22 -12.93 5.42
N LYS A 101 -11.21 -12.29 6.03
CA LYS A 101 -12.48 -11.96 5.37
C LYS A 101 -12.27 -11.09 4.13
N TYR A 102 -11.39 -10.09 4.18
CA TYR A 102 -11.14 -9.20 3.05
C TYR A 102 -10.27 -9.87 1.98
N TYR A 103 -9.26 -10.63 2.38
CA TYR A 103 -8.43 -11.45 1.50
C TYR A 103 -9.29 -12.42 0.68
N LEU A 104 -10.10 -13.26 1.34
CA LEU A 104 -10.94 -14.26 0.65
C LEU A 104 -11.93 -13.62 -0.33
N LYS A 105 -12.51 -12.46 0.03
CA LYS A 105 -13.40 -11.71 -0.87
C LYS A 105 -12.69 -11.13 -2.08
N LEU A 106 -11.43 -10.72 -1.94
CA LEU A 106 -10.64 -10.19 -3.04
C LEU A 106 -10.16 -11.31 -3.97
N LEU A 107 -9.73 -12.43 -3.39
CA LEU A 107 -9.29 -13.64 -4.11
C LEU A 107 -10.38 -14.19 -5.05
N GLN A 108 -11.64 -14.22 -4.59
CA GLN A 108 -12.79 -14.71 -5.38
C GLN A 108 -13.00 -13.94 -6.71
N HIS A 109 -12.55 -12.70 -6.81
CA HIS A 109 -12.76 -11.90 -8.02
C HIS A 109 -11.83 -12.30 -9.17
N ASN A 110 -10.63 -12.82 -8.86
CA ASN A 110 -9.64 -13.26 -9.84
C ASN A 110 -9.45 -12.29 -11.03
N SER A 111 -9.15 -11.01 -10.74
CA SER A 111 -8.92 -9.97 -11.75
C SER A 111 -7.44 -9.65 -11.87
N ALA A 112 -6.93 -9.66 -13.12
CA ALA A 112 -5.55 -9.27 -13.43
C ALA A 112 -5.21 -7.85 -12.94
N TYR A 113 -6.19 -6.93 -12.92
CA TYR A 113 -5.98 -5.55 -12.45
C TYR A 113 -5.68 -5.50 -10.94
N TYR A 114 -6.28 -6.38 -10.14
CA TYR A 114 -6.08 -6.44 -8.69
C TYR A 114 -5.19 -7.60 -8.24
N GLU A 115 -4.56 -8.34 -9.16
CA GLU A 115 -3.75 -9.52 -8.85
C GLU A 115 -2.65 -9.20 -7.83
N ARG A 116 -1.98 -8.06 -7.98
CA ARG A 116 -0.95 -7.60 -7.03
C ARG A 116 -1.54 -7.37 -5.64
N ASN A 117 -2.70 -6.71 -5.56
CA ASN A 117 -3.37 -6.45 -4.29
C ASN A 117 -3.83 -7.76 -3.62
N THR A 118 -4.30 -8.74 -4.41
CA THR A 118 -4.64 -10.07 -3.92
C THR A 118 -3.42 -10.77 -3.32
N LYS A 119 -2.29 -10.79 -4.06
CA LYS A 119 -1.02 -11.38 -3.59
C LYS A 119 -0.49 -10.69 -2.33
N THR A 120 -0.62 -9.37 -2.23
CA THR A 120 -0.26 -8.65 -1.01
C THR A 120 -1.13 -9.09 0.16
N LEU A 121 -2.46 -9.14 0.03
CA LEU A 121 -3.32 -9.60 1.13
C LEU A 121 -3.08 -11.06 1.50
N GLU A 122 -2.79 -11.91 0.53
CA GLU A 122 -2.39 -13.30 0.75
C GLU A 122 -1.12 -13.36 1.60
N SER A 123 -0.08 -12.64 1.19
CA SER A 123 1.19 -12.58 1.91
C SER A 123 1.04 -12.06 3.34
N LEU A 124 0.26 -10.98 3.53
CA LEU A 124 -0.07 -10.44 4.84
C LEU A 124 -0.84 -11.45 5.71
N TYR A 125 -1.73 -12.24 5.11
CA TYR A 125 -2.52 -13.24 5.85
C TYR A 125 -1.67 -14.46 6.25
N LEU A 126 -0.84 -14.96 5.34
CA LEU A 126 0.03 -16.12 5.59
C LEU A 126 1.14 -15.79 6.61
N ASN A 127 1.62 -14.54 6.60
CA ASN A 127 2.68 -14.06 7.49
C ASN A 127 2.13 -13.08 8.54
N PHE A 128 0.93 -13.36 9.06
CA PHE A 128 0.20 -12.43 9.93
C PHE A 128 0.96 -12.03 11.20
N ASP A 129 1.77 -12.94 11.72
CA ASP A 129 2.50 -12.75 12.97
C ASP A 129 3.83 -11.97 12.78
N GLU A 130 4.23 -11.74 11.52
CA GLU A 130 5.43 -10.98 11.19
C GLU A 130 5.21 -9.46 11.27
N GLN A 131 6.30 -8.70 11.14
CA GLN A 131 6.24 -7.26 10.90
C GLN A 131 5.71 -6.97 9.49
N TYR A 132 5.13 -5.79 9.29
CA TYR A 132 4.50 -5.44 8.01
C TYR A 132 5.48 -5.52 6.84
N PHE A 133 6.74 -5.09 7.01
CA PHE A 133 7.75 -5.17 5.97
C PHE A 133 7.99 -6.62 5.51
N ASP A 134 8.26 -7.52 6.46
CA ASP A 134 8.54 -8.92 6.17
C ASP A 134 7.32 -9.60 5.54
N ALA A 135 6.13 -9.40 6.11
CA ALA A 135 4.90 -9.94 5.56
C ALA A 135 4.56 -9.40 4.17
N TYR A 136 4.83 -8.13 3.88
CA TYR A 136 4.55 -7.50 2.58
C TYR A 136 5.47 -7.99 1.46
N PHE A 137 6.74 -8.24 1.76
CA PHE A 137 7.74 -8.68 0.79
C PHE A 137 7.98 -10.19 0.76
N PHE A 138 7.31 -10.95 1.62
CA PHE A 138 7.40 -12.41 1.61
C PHE A 138 6.97 -12.96 0.25
N LYS A 139 7.85 -13.77 -0.36
CA LYS A 139 7.53 -14.52 -1.57
C LYS A 139 6.99 -15.88 -1.13
N SER A 140 5.69 -16.09 -1.34
CA SER A 140 5.12 -17.44 -1.30
C SER A 140 5.88 -18.30 -2.32
N HIS A 141 6.55 -19.36 -1.83
CA HIS A 141 7.31 -20.30 -2.65
C HIS A 141 6.36 -21.24 -3.41
#